data_AF-A0A4Q3YJJ8-F1
#
_entry.id   AF-A0A4Q3YJJ8-F1
#
_cell.length_a   1.000
_cell.length_b   1.000
_cell.length_c   1.000
_cell.angle_alpha   90.00
_cell.angle_beta   90.00
_cell.angle_gamma   90.00
#
_symmetry.space_group_name_H-M   'P 1'
#
loop_
_entity.id
_entity.type
_entity.pdbx_description
1 polymer ?
#
loop_
_entity_poly.entity_id
_entity_poly.type
_entity_poly.pdbx_seq_one_letter_code
_entity_poly.pdbx_strand_id
1 'polypeptide(L)' 'MAKREEMTLAEVLTDPFILALAKADGWSRHAFTEEMNAASDALRSRDLDRACARVPFFNTKANAGAQCCAW' A
#
# COMPACT_ATOMS: atom_id res chain seq x y z
N MET A 1 -1.46 25.27 -9.32
CA MET A 1 -1.22 23.84 -9.02
C MET A 1 -2.57 23.13 -9.07
N ALA A 2 -2.77 22.19 -9.98
CA ALA A 2 -4.03 21.44 -10.06
C ALA A 2 -4.11 20.49 -8.84
N LYS A 3 -5.15 20.63 -8.04
CA LYS A 3 -5.41 19.75 -6.88
C LYS A 3 -5.77 18.38 -7.46
N ARG A 4 -4.91 17.37 -7.27
CA ARG A 4 -5.26 15.98 -7.60
C ARG A 4 -6.23 15.52 -6.52
N GLU A 5 -7.51 15.43 -6.88
CA GLU A 5 -8.51 14.73 -6.07
C GLU A 5 -8.25 13.23 -6.26
N GLU A 6 -7.76 12.58 -5.21
CA GLU A 6 -7.57 11.13 -5.22
C GLU A 6 -8.92 10.46 -5.01
N MET A 7 -9.35 9.63 -5.97
CA MET A 7 -10.57 8.81 -5.83
C MET A 7 -10.24 7.53 -5.07
N THR A 8 -11.16 7.13 -4.20
CA THR A 8 -11.12 5.83 -3.54
C THR A 8 -11.47 4.71 -4.52
N LEU A 9 -11.03 3.49 -4.22
CA LEU A 9 -11.40 2.30 -5.00
C LEU A 9 -12.94 2.14 -5.10
N ALA A 10 -13.66 2.42 -4.01
CA ALA A 10 -15.12 2.31 -4.01
C ALA A 10 -15.77 3.28 -5.01
N GLU A 11 -15.26 4.50 -5.10
CA GLU A 11 -15.72 5.49 -6.09
C GLU A 11 -15.38 5.03 -7.51
N VAL A 12 -14.18 4.50 -7.76
CA VAL A 12 -13.81 3.97 -9.09
C VAL A 12 -14.70 2.80 -9.52
N LEU A 13 -15.05 1.90 -8.59
CA LEU A 13 -15.88 0.72 -8.87
C LEU A 13 -17.37 1.05 -9.04
N THR A 14 -17.82 2.24 -8.63
CA THR A 14 -19.22 2.66 -8.69
C THR A 14 -19.46 3.82 -9.65
N ASP A 15 -18.41 4.49 -10.11
CA ASP A 15 -18.49 5.59 -11.05
C ASP A 15 -19.07 5.14 -12.41
N PRO A 16 -20.18 5.75 -12.87
CA PRO A 16 -20.86 5.30 -14.08
C PRO A 16 -20.04 5.56 -15.35
N PHE A 17 -19.18 6.56 -15.37
CA PHE A 17 -18.35 6.89 -16.53
C PHE A 17 -17.19 5.92 -16.66
N ILE A 18 -16.51 5.60 -15.56
CA ILE A 18 -15.45 4.59 -15.52
C ILE A 18 -16.00 3.22 -15.92
N LEU A 19 -17.15 2.82 -15.41
CA LEU A 19 -17.79 1.56 -15.78
C LEU A 19 -18.20 1.53 -17.26
N ALA A 20 -18.64 2.66 -17.83
CA ALA A 20 -18.95 2.75 -19.25
C ALA A 20 -17.70 2.60 -20.13
N LEU A 21 -16.58 3.20 -19.72
CA LEU A 21 -15.28 3.03 -20.40
C LEU A 21 -14.79 1.59 -20.34
N ALA A 22 -14.78 0.96 -19.16
CA ALA A 22 -14.38 -0.44 -19.02
C ALA A 22 -15.22 -1.36 -19.92
N LYS A 23 -16.53 -1.12 -20.00
CA LYS A 23 -17.41 -1.85 -20.91
C LYS A 23 -17.08 -1.60 -22.39
N ALA A 24 -16.77 -0.36 -22.76
CA ALA A 24 -16.36 -0.02 -24.13
C ALA A 24 -15.05 -0.71 -24.52
N ASP A 25 -14.16 -0.90 -23.55
CA ASP A 25 -12.91 -1.66 -23.70
C ASP A 25 -13.11 -3.19 -23.67
N GLY A 26 -14.37 -3.66 -23.59
CA GLY A 26 -14.73 -5.07 -23.67
C GLY A 26 -14.68 -5.82 -22.33
N TRP A 27 -14.53 -5.12 -21.21
CA TRP A 27 -14.49 -5.75 -19.89
C TRP A 27 -15.88 -6.11 -19.40
N SER A 28 -16.00 -7.29 -18.78
CA SER A 28 -17.15 -7.58 -17.93
C SER A 28 -17.01 -6.82 -16.61
N ARG A 29 -18.15 -6.46 -15.99
CA ARG A 29 -18.13 -5.76 -14.69
C ARG A 29 -17.38 -6.54 -13.62
N HIS A 30 -17.50 -7.87 -13.64
CA HIS A 30 -16.84 -8.74 -12.68
C HIS A 30 -15.32 -8.74 -12.88
N ALA A 31 -14.84 -8.95 -14.10
CA ALA A 31 -13.40 -8.93 -14.42
C ALA A 31 -12.76 -7.59 -14.09
N PHE A 32 -13.44 -6.47 -14.40
CA PHE A 32 -12.98 -5.14 -14.02
C PHE A 32 -12.86 -4.97 -12.51
N THR A 33 -13.87 -5.44 -11.76
CA THR A 33 -13.86 -5.36 -10.30
C THR A 33 -12.72 -6.18 -9.70
N GLU A 34 -12.51 -7.41 -10.18
CA GLU A 34 -11.44 -8.28 -9.69
C GLU A 34 -10.06 -7.67 -9.93
N GLU A 35 -9.81 -7.17 -11.14
CA GLU A 35 -8.53 -6.57 -11.51
C GLU A 35 -8.24 -5.30 -10.66
N MET A 36 -9.24 -4.43 -10.49
CA MET A 36 -9.07 -3.21 -9.69
C MET A 36 -8.82 -3.52 -8.21
N ASN A 37 -9.44 -4.57 -7.66
CA ASN A 37 -9.12 -5.03 -6.31
C ASN A 37 -7.70 -5.60 -6.23
N ALA A 38 -7.29 -6.43 -7.17
CA ALA A 38 -5.94 -6.97 -7.23
C ALA A 38 -4.87 -5.87 -7.35
N ALA A 39 -5.12 -4.86 -8.18
CA ALA A 39 -4.26 -3.69 -8.32
C ALA A 39 -4.17 -2.89 -7.01
N SER A 40 -5.31 -2.66 -6.34
CA SER A 40 -5.36 -1.97 -5.05
C SER A 40 -4.57 -2.74 -3.97
N ASP A 41 -4.70 -4.06 -3.92
CA ASP A 41 -3.98 -4.90 -2.96
C ASP A 41 -2.47 -4.90 -3.22
N ALA A 42 -2.06 -4.94 -4.50
CA ALA A 42 -0.65 -4.83 -4.89
C ALA A 42 -0.03 -3.49 -4.49
N LEU A 43 -0.80 -2.38 -4.59
CA LEU A 43 -0.37 -1.07 -4.12
C LEU A 43 -0.22 -1.03 -2.59
N ARG A 44 -1.19 -1.57 -1.86
CA ARG A 44 -1.12 -1.67 -0.39
C ARG A 44 0.06 -2.51 0.09
N SER A 45 0.36 -3.63 -0.58
CA SER A 45 1.51 -4.48 -0.24
C SER A 45 2.83 -3.69 -0.33
N ARG A 46 2.98 -2.88 -1.38
CA ARG A 46 4.19 -2.06 -1.57
C ARG A 46 4.31 -0.94 -0.53
N ASP A 47 3.20 -0.35 -0.11
CA ASP A 47 3.21 0.65 0.97
C ASP A 47 3.56 0.04 2.32
N LEU A 48 3.11 -1.19 2.60
CA LEU A 48 3.52 -1.94 3.79
C LEU A 48 5.01 -2.30 3.77
N ASP A 49 5.54 -2.77 2.65
CA ASP A 49 6.98 -3.02 2.51
C ASP A 49 7.80 -1.73 2.71
N ARG A 50 7.32 -0.60 2.18
CA ARG A 50 7.96 0.70 2.35
C ARG A 50 7.86 1.24 3.77
N ALA A 51 6.77 0.97 4.47
CA ALA A 51 6.59 1.30 5.89
C ALA A 51 7.47 0.41 6.80
N CYS A 52 7.59 -0.89 6.49
CA CYS A 52 8.47 -1.82 7.18
C CYS A 52 9.96 -1.51 6.97
N ALA A 53 10.36 -0.95 5.84
CA ALA A 53 11.73 -0.45 5.64
C ALA A 53 12.08 0.77 6.50
N ARG A 54 11.09 1.38 7.19
CA ARG A 54 11.24 2.60 8.00
C ARG A 54 11.16 2.39 9.51
N VAL A 55 11.11 1.16 10.02
CA VAL A 55 11.29 0.95 11.45
C VAL A 55 12.79 1.07 11.75
N PRO A 56 13.27 2.08 12.49
CA PRO A 56 14.65 2.07 12.94
C PRO A 56 14.76 0.86 13.87
N PHE A 57 15.65 -0.06 13.51
CA PHE A 57 16.10 -1.15 14.36
C PHE A 57 16.42 -0.54 15.73
N PHE A 58 15.53 -0.69 16.71
CA PHE A 58 15.81 -0.36 18.09
C PHE A 58 16.86 -1.39 18.53
N ASN A 59 18.13 -1.01 18.38
CA ASN A 59 19.24 -1.76 18.91
C ASN A 59 19.20 -1.54 20.43
N THR A 60 18.39 -2.36 21.09
CA THR A 60 18.39 -2.54 22.54
C THR A 60 19.77 -3.11 22.90
N LYS A 61 20.77 -2.24 23.07
CA LYS A 61 22.01 -2.58 23.75
C LYS A 61 21.69 -2.84 25.22
N ALA A 62 21.24 -4.06 25.49
CA ALA A 62 21.31 -4.65 26.81
C ALA A 62 22.79 -4.82 27.18
N ASN A 63 23.15 -4.22 28.32
CA ASN A 63 24.33 -4.51 29.13
C ASN A 63 25.71 -4.38 28.46
N ALA A 64 26.16 -3.13 28.31
CA ALA A 64 27.59 -2.84 28.49
C ALA A 64 27.91 -2.98 29.99
N GLY A 65 28.32 -4.18 30.40
CA GLY A 65 28.84 -4.44 31.75
C GLY A 65 30.04 -3.53 32.03
N ALA A 66 29.84 -2.62 32.98
CA ALA A 66 30.92 -1.86 33.57
C ALA A 66 31.84 -2.79 34.37
N GLN A 67 33.10 -2.85 33.95
CA GLN A 67 34.34 -2.94 34.74
C GLN A 67 34.31 -3.67 36.10
N CYS A 68 35.21 -4.65 36.26
CA CYS A 68 36.28 -4.57 37.26
C CYS A 68 37.35 -5.64 37.02
N CYS A 69 38.61 -5.20 36.96
CA CYS A 69 39.80 -6.06 37.02
C CYS A 69 40.12 -6.44 38.47
N ALA A 70 40.60 -7.65 38.70
CA ALA A 70 41.67 -7.95 39.66
C ALA A 70 42.28 -9.32 39.27
N TRP A 71 43.60 -9.42 39.46
CA TRP A 71 44.52 -10.51 39.08
C TRP A 71 43.99 -11.94 39.14
#